data_AF-A0A8J7V460-F1
#
_entry.id   AF-A0A8J7V460-F1
#
_cell.length_a   1.000
_cell.length_b   1.000
_cell.length_c   1.000
_cell.angle_alpha   90.00
_cell.angle_beta   90.00
_cell.angle_gamma   90.00
#
_symmetry.space_group_name_H-M   'P 1'
#
loop_
_entity.id
_entity.type
_entity.pdbx_description
1 polymer ?
#
loop_
_entity_poly.entity_id
_entity_poly.type
_entity_poly.pdbx_seq_one_letter_code
_entity_poly.pdbx_strand_id
1 'polypeptide(L)'
;MAMGTAVTPARAEAPRVVTSVKPVQGLVAAVMGDVGTPEVLVEGTRSPHGYALTPSDARALAGADLVVWIGPSLSGFLGRALETTAEGVPVLTLIEADGIATMPFASGHHHGHDHGHDDEDAHHGEAHEDGHAHDHDEARAGEAEHDHDHDHGDEHGHDHDHGDTHDHGDDHGHEHGHEEGHAHGAGTDPHIWLDPENARLMLDAIAARLAEIDPANAAVYAGNAGAAKARVSALETELTREIGPFAERGYVVFHDAYRYFERRFGLHSLGAIAIDPEIPPGAERIVALRRSVRESGAACVFMEPQFDPAIVDTVIEGTGARKGVLDPLGSTLAEGPDFYQRLLRAMGDSFRTCLSGG
;
A
#
# COMPACT_ATOMS: atom_id res chain seq x y z
N MET A 1 33.22 63.10 -2.12
CA MET A 1 32.85 61.77 -2.64
C MET A 1 32.49 60.91 -1.43
N ALA A 2 31.21 60.77 -1.13
CA ALA A 2 30.76 59.90 -0.05
C ALA A 2 30.63 58.48 -0.61
N MET A 3 31.41 57.53 -0.08
CA MET A 3 31.29 56.11 -0.41
C MET A 3 30.05 55.56 0.30
N GLY A 4 28.97 55.37 -0.44
CA GLY A 4 27.78 54.66 0.05
C GLY A 4 28.09 53.18 0.20
N THR A 5 28.10 52.67 1.43
CA THR A 5 28.08 51.24 1.73
C THR A 5 26.76 50.66 1.22
N ALA A 6 26.82 49.83 0.19
CA ALA A 6 25.69 49.02 -0.24
C ALA A 6 25.43 47.95 0.83
N VAL A 7 24.34 48.09 1.57
CA VAL A 7 23.83 47.02 2.43
C VAL A 7 23.14 46.01 1.52
N THR A 8 23.77 44.86 1.30
CA THR A 8 23.08 43.70 0.72
C THR A 8 22.05 43.20 1.73
N PRO A 9 20.76 43.09 1.38
CA PRO A 9 19.79 42.48 2.28
C PRO A 9 20.21 41.04 2.55
N ALA A 10 20.26 40.66 3.83
CA ALA A 10 20.40 39.26 4.22
C ALA A 10 19.19 38.51 3.66
N ARG A 11 19.42 37.51 2.78
CA ARG A 11 18.36 36.56 2.44
C ARG A 11 18.09 35.74 3.70
N ALA A 12 16.83 35.67 4.11
CA ALA A 12 16.43 34.69 5.11
C ALA A 12 16.86 33.30 4.62
N GLU A 13 17.39 32.49 5.53
CA GLU A 13 17.74 31.11 5.23
C GLU A 13 16.45 30.37 4.83
N ALA A 14 16.52 29.60 3.75
CA ALA A 14 15.35 28.88 3.24
C ALA A 14 14.88 27.84 4.26
N PRO A 15 13.55 27.62 4.38
CA PRO A 15 13.04 26.64 5.32
C PRO A 15 13.55 25.23 4.99
N ARG A 16 13.95 24.48 6.02
CA ARG A 16 14.29 23.07 5.91
C ARG A 16 13.03 22.24 5.81
N VAL A 17 12.74 21.74 4.61
CA VAL A 17 11.55 20.93 4.35
C VAL A 17 11.94 19.45 4.22
N VAL A 18 11.29 18.60 5.00
CA VAL A 18 11.46 17.14 4.94
C VAL A 18 10.20 16.51 4.35
N THR A 19 10.38 15.56 3.43
CA THR A 19 9.26 14.91 2.72
C THR A 19 9.28 13.40 2.91
N SER A 20 8.09 12.77 2.90
CA SER A 20 8.00 11.32 3.14
C SER A 20 8.56 10.48 1.99
N VAL A 21 8.18 10.79 0.75
CA VAL A 21 8.50 10.00 -0.46
C VAL A 21 8.90 10.89 -1.63
N LYS A 22 9.68 10.34 -2.59
CA LYS A 22 10.21 11.11 -3.74
C LYS A 22 9.15 11.84 -4.58
N PRO A 23 7.95 11.30 -4.85
CA PRO A 23 6.90 12.06 -5.54
C PRO A 23 6.50 13.35 -4.80
N VAL A 24 6.40 13.29 -3.47
CA VAL A 24 6.14 14.46 -2.62
C VAL A 24 7.34 15.40 -2.65
N GLN A 25 8.56 14.87 -2.52
CA GLN A 25 9.81 15.64 -2.66
C GLN A 25 9.84 16.45 -3.97
N GLY A 26 9.50 15.82 -5.09
CA GLY A 26 9.48 16.46 -6.40
C GLY A 26 8.47 17.59 -6.52
N LEU A 27 7.28 17.44 -5.93
CA LEU A 27 6.27 18.50 -5.88
C LEU A 27 6.74 19.67 -5.01
N VAL A 28 7.32 19.39 -3.85
CA VAL A 28 7.88 20.43 -2.97
C VAL A 28 9.05 21.14 -3.65
N ALA A 29 9.95 20.40 -4.30
CA ALA A 29 11.07 20.97 -5.06
C ALA A 29 10.59 21.86 -6.21
N ALA A 30 9.49 21.49 -6.87
CA ALA A 30 8.89 22.31 -7.93
C ALA A 30 8.37 23.65 -7.40
N VAL A 31 7.87 23.71 -6.16
CA VAL A 31 7.39 24.94 -5.52
C VAL A 31 8.55 25.75 -4.95
N MET A 32 9.50 25.11 -4.25
CA MET A 32 10.67 25.79 -3.68
C MET A 32 11.57 26.40 -4.75
N GLY A 33 11.75 25.71 -5.90
CA GLY A 33 12.62 26.18 -6.98
C GLY A 33 14.03 26.52 -6.47
N ASP A 34 14.53 27.71 -6.81
CA ASP A 34 15.86 28.17 -6.39
C ASP A 34 15.91 28.66 -4.93
N VAL A 35 14.78 28.67 -4.21
CA VAL A 35 14.76 29.10 -2.80
C VAL A 35 15.45 28.07 -1.91
N GLY A 36 15.20 26.78 -2.14
CA GLY A 36 15.81 25.70 -1.37
C GLY A 36 15.51 24.33 -1.96
N THR A 37 16.10 23.29 -1.37
CA THR A 37 15.93 21.90 -1.81
C THR A 37 15.36 21.06 -0.66
N PRO A 38 14.22 20.38 -0.83
CA PRO A 38 13.66 19.54 0.21
C PRO A 38 14.41 18.21 0.32
N GLU A 39 14.52 17.71 1.55
CA GLU A 39 15.02 16.37 1.89
C GLU A 39 13.88 15.33 1.75
N VAL A 40 14.23 14.06 1.54
CA VAL A 40 13.28 12.94 1.46
C VAL A 40 13.71 11.80 2.36
N LEU A 41 12.76 11.18 3.06
CA LEU A 41 13.04 10.07 3.97
C LEU A 41 13.19 8.74 3.22
N VAL A 42 12.17 8.38 2.43
CA VAL A 42 12.16 7.11 1.69
C VAL A 42 12.85 7.28 0.34
N GLU A 43 14.15 7.03 0.33
CA GLU A 43 14.99 7.03 -0.88
C GLU A 43 15.12 5.65 -1.54
N GLY A 44 15.47 5.65 -2.82
CA GLY A 44 15.82 4.46 -3.59
C GLY A 44 14.63 3.53 -3.83
N THR A 45 14.88 2.22 -3.79
CA THR A 45 13.87 1.16 -4.00
C THR A 45 13.21 0.70 -2.70
N ARG A 46 13.22 1.51 -1.64
CA ARG A 46 12.61 1.15 -0.36
C ARG A 46 11.10 1.39 -0.43
N SER A 47 10.32 0.43 0.06
CA SER A 47 8.85 0.55 0.19
C SER A 47 8.50 1.55 1.29
N PRO A 48 7.57 2.49 1.07
CA PRO A 48 7.07 3.38 2.10
C PRO A 48 6.02 2.72 3.01
N HIS A 49 5.55 1.51 2.73
CA HIS A 49 4.50 0.85 3.54
C HIS A 49 5.05 0.28 4.86
N GLY A 50 6.32 -0.14 4.88
CA GLY A 50 7.02 -0.74 6.02
C GLY A 50 8.43 -0.19 6.21
N TYR A 51 8.64 1.05 5.78
CA TYR A 51 9.88 1.74 6.03
C TYR A 51 10.14 1.90 7.54
N ALA A 52 11.35 1.54 7.98
CA ALA A 52 11.82 1.81 9.33
C ALA A 52 12.71 3.06 9.34
N LEU A 53 12.35 4.05 10.15
CA LEU A 53 13.13 5.28 10.28
C LEU A 53 14.54 4.98 10.79
N THR A 54 15.52 5.60 10.15
CA THR A 54 16.91 5.59 10.58
C THR A 54 17.17 6.70 11.61
N PRO A 55 18.26 6.62 12.40
CA PRO A 55 18.66 7.73 13.27
C PRO A 55 18.94 9.04 12.52
N SER A 56 19.33 8.98 11.24
CA SER A 56 19.45 10.17 10.39
C SER A 56 18.10 10.78 10.06
N ASP A 57 17.10 9.95 9.76
CA ASP A 57 15.73 10.41 9.47
C ASP A 57 15.14 11.14 10.69
N ALA A 58 15.32 10.57 11.88
CA ALA A 58 14.88 11.21 13.13
C ALA A 58 15.53 12.58 13.35
N ARG A 59 16.82 12.73 13.02
CA ARG A 59 17.51 14.04 13.10
C ARG A 59 17.03 15.02 12.03
N ALA A 60 16.73 14.54 10.83
CA ALA A 60 16.17 15.37 9.76
C ALA A 60 14.80 15.92 10.19
N LEU A 61 13.92 15.06 10.70
CA LEU A 61 12.60 15.40 11.23
C LEU A 61 12.68 16.41 12.38
N ALA A 62 13.55 16.17 13.37
CA ALA A 62 13.69 17.06 14.53
C ALA A 62 14.21 18.46 14.20
N GLY A 63 14.90 18.62 13.07
CA GLY A 63 15.41 19.92 12.61
C GLY A 63 14.61 20.55 11.48
N ALA A 64 13.48 19.97 11.09
CA ALA A 64 12.68 20.47 9.98
C ALA A 64 11.85 21.70 10.40
N ASP A 65 11.71 22.66 9.49
CA ASP A 65 10.76 23.77 9.63
C ASP A 65 9.37 23.37 9.12
N LEU A 66 9.31 22.35 8.25
CA LEU A 66 8.08 21.77 7.71
C LEU A 66 8.30 20.31 7.32
N VAL A 67 7.36 19.45 7.70
CA VAL A 67 7.24 18.10 7.15
C VAL A 67 6.07 18.06 6.16
N VAL A 68 6.29 17.50 4.97
CA VAL A 68 5.24 17.28 3.96
C VAL A 68 5.14 15.78 3.66
N TRP A 69 3.94 15.23 3.82
CA TRP A 69 3.70 13.80 3.61
C TRP A 69 2.31 13.57 3.03
N ILE A 70 2.06 12.35 2.57
CA ILE A 70 0.73 11.96 2.08
C ILE A 70 -0.25 11.88 3.25
N GLY A 71 0.12 11.16 4.31
CA GLY A 71 -0.71 10.93 5.48
C GLY A 71 -0.51 9.53 6.07
N PRO A 72 -1.26 9.21 7.14
CA PRO A 72 -1.09 7.97 7.89
C PRO A 72 -1.41 6.72 7.06
N SER A 73 -2.28 6.81 6.04
CA SER A 73 -2.64 5.68 5.19
C SER A 73 -1.48 5.18 4.31
N LEU A 74 -0.46 6.01 4.04
CA LEU A 74 0.76 5.58 3.34
C LEU A 74 1.84 5.15 4.31
N SER A 75 2.05 5.94 5.36
CA SER A 75 3.24 5.89 6.19
C SER A 75 2.85 5.92 7.67
N GLY A 76 2.07 4.93 8.11
CA GLY A 76 1.63 4.83 9.50
C GLY A 76 2.79 4.85 10.51
N PHE A 77 3.96 4.33 10.12
CA PHE A 77 5.20 4.44 10.91
C PHE A 77 5.61 5.89 11.18
N LEU A 78 5.44 6.77 10.18
CA LEU A 78 5.83 8.18 10.27
C LEU A 78 4.89 8.94 11.21
N GLY A 79 3.61 8.58 11.25
CA GLY A 79 2.65 9.19 12.19
C GLY A 79 3.15 9.15 13.64
N ARG A 80 3.48 7.95 14.13
CA ARG A 80 4.03 7.76 15.50
C ARG A 80 5.36 8.47 15.71
N ALA A 81 6.19 8.54 14.67
CA ALA A 81 7.47 9.21 14.76
C ALA A 81 7.34 10.73 14.80
N LEU A 82 6.39 11.31 14.07
CA LEU A 82 6.14 12.75 14.09
C LEU A 82 5.69 13.21 15.48
N GLU A 83 4.85 12.43 16.17
CA GLU A 83 4.43 12.69 17.54
C GLU A 83 5.60 12.77 18.54
N THR A 84 6.69 12.03 18.29
CA THR A 84 7.79 11.87 19.24
C THR A 84 9.07 12.62 18.86
N THR A 85 9.33 12.84 17.56
CA THR A 85 10.59 13.38 17.04
C THR A 85 10.46 14.74 16.37
N ALA A 86 9.24 15.14 15.99
CA ALA A 86 8.95 16.40 15.31
C ALA A 86 7.91 17.23 16.09
N GLU A 87 7.92 17.13 17.42
CA GLU A 87 6.98 17.85 18.28
C GLU A 87 7.08 19.36 18.03
N GLY A 88 5.94 19.97 17.68
CA GLY A 88 5.85 21.40 17.36
C GLY A 88 6.28 21.77 15.93
N VAL A 89 6.79 20.83 15.14
CA VAL A 89 7.08 21.04 13.72
C VAL A 89 5.76 21.06 12.92
N PRO A 90 5.51 22.09 12.11
CA PRO A 90 4.47 22.07 11.09
C PRO A 90 4.44 20.80 10.24
N VAL A 91 3.29 20.13 10.16
CA VAL A 91 3.06 19.00 9.25
C VAL A 91 1.98 19.36 8.24
N LEU A 92 2.26 19.15 6.96
CA LEU A 92 1.29 19.27 5.86
C LEU A 92 0.90 17.87 5.38
N THR A 93 -0.31 17.44 5.74
CA THR A 93 -0.92 16.17 5.32
C THR A 93 -1.64 16.33 3.98
N LEU A 94 -1.02 15.88 2.90
CA LEU A 94 -1.51 16.16 1.54
C LEU A 94 -2.83 15.48 1.21
N ILE A 95 -3.13 14.30 1.77
CA ILE A 95 -4.41 13.62 1.52
C ILE A 95 -5.62 14.35 2.12
N GLU A 96 -5.38 15.25 3.06
CA GLU A 96 -6.39 16.09 3.71
C GLU A 96 -6.51 17.47 3.07
N ALA A 97 -5.71 17.77 2.04
CA ALA A 97 -5.76 19.06 1.36
C ALA A 97 -7.11 19.25 0.62
N ASP A 98 -7.57 20.49 0.59
CA ASP A 98 -8.87 20.84 0.04
C ASP A 98 -9.06 20.35 -1.41
N GLY A 99 -10.13 19.60 -1.63
CA GLY A 99 -10.55 19.13 -2.95
C GLY A 99 -9.80 17.92 -3.49
N ILE A 100 -8.87 17.32 -2.73
CA ILE A 100 -8.19 16.08 -3.15
C ILE A 100 -9.21 14.98 -3.38
N ALA A 101 -9.18 14.41 -4.59
CA ALA A 101 -10.00 13.26 -4.92
C ALA A 101 -9.39 12.01 -4.26
N THR A 102 -10.18 11.31 -3.46
CA THR A 102 -9.77 10.09 -2.76
C THR A 102 -10.56 8.87 -3.24
N MET A 103 -10.00 7.68 -3.03
CA MET A 103 -10.64 6.39 -3.27
C MET A 103 -10.44 5.48 -2.06
N PRO A 104 -11.39 4.60 -1.74
CA PRO A 104 -11.12 3.51 -0.82
C PRO A 104 -10.12 2.52 -1.45
N PHE A 105 -9.41 1.76 -0.60
CA PHE A 105 -8.70 0.57 -1.07
C PHE A 105 -9.63 -0.33 -1.89
N ALA A 106 -9.08 -1.05 -2.87
CA ALA A 106 -9.88 -2.07 -3.53
C ALA A 106 -10.29 -3.09 -2.47
N SER A 107 -11.60 -3.21 -2.23
CA SER A 107 -12.15 -4.37 -1.57
C SER A 107 -11.73 -5.56 -2.43
N GLY A 108 -10.89 -6.43 -1.86
CA GLY A 108 -10.43 -7.63 -2.57
C GLY A 108 -11.63 -8.28 -3.22
N HIS A 109 -11.55 -8.56 -4.51
CA HIS A 109 -12.54 -9.40 -5.18
C HIS A 109 -12.49 -10.76 -4.48
N HIS A 110 -13.32 -10.94 -3.45
CA HIS A 110 -13.68 -12.24 -2.95
C HIS A 110 -14.39 -12.93 -4.11
N HIS A 111 -13.68 -13.82 -4.79
CA HIS A 111 -14.35 -14.95 -5.40
C HIS A 111 -15.05 -15.67 -4.26
N GLY A 112 -16.32 -15.35 -4.07
CA GLY A 112 -17.20 -16.08 -3.17
C GLY A 112 -17.23 -17.51 -3.66
N HIS A 113 -16.45 -18.38 -3.02
CA HIS A 113 -16.80 -19.78 -2.96
C HIS A 113 -18.06 -19.83 -2.12
N ASP A 114 -19.19 -19.86 -2.82
CA ASP A 114 -20.49 -20.23 -2.31
C ASP A 114 -20.35 -21.65 -1.73
N HIS A 115 -19.99 -21.73 -0.46
CA HIS A 115 -20.17 -22.94 0.33
C HIS A 115 -21.66 -22.97 0.66
N GLY A 116 -22.43 -23.58 -0.23
CA GLY A 116 -23.78 -24.02 0.06
C GLY A 116 -23.72 -24.91 1.30
N HIS A 117 -24.05 -24.31 2.45
CA HIS A 117 -24.43 -25.05 3.64
C HIS A 117 -25.84 -25.58 3.37
N ASP A 118 -25.93 -26.86 3.02
CA ASP A 118 -27.17 -27.62 3.16
C ASP A 118 -27.48 -27.74 4.66
N ASP A 119 -28.09 -26.70 5.22
CA ASP A 119 -28.78 -26.79 6.50
C ASP A 119 -30.18 -27.37 6.23
N GLU A 120 -30.28 -28.70 6.33
CA GLU A 120 -31.57 -29.38 6.39
C GLU A 120 -32.25 -29.08 7.74
N ASP A 121 -33.13 -28.08 7.73
CA ASP A 121 -34.16 -27.90 8.75
C ASP A 121 -35.20 -29.02 8.67
N ALA A 122 -34.99 -30.11 9.42
CA ALA A 122 -36.00 -31.10 9.72
C ALA A 122 -36.38 -31.06 11.21
N HIS A 123 -37.39 -30.27 11.52
CA HIS A 123 -38.10 -30.26 12.80
C HIS A 123 -38.64 -31.64 13.16
N HIS A 124 -38.23 -32.24 14.28
CA HIS A 124 -39.09 -33.18 15.00
C HIS A 124 -38.85 -33.13 16.52
N GLY A 125 -39.96 -32.95 17.24
CA GLY A 125 -40.02 -32.77 18.68
C GLY A 125 -39.80 -34.04 19.49
N GLU A 126 -39.36 -33.80 20.71
CA GLU A 126 -39.22 -34.72 21.84
C GLU A 126 -40.53 -35.45 22.17
N ALA A 127 -40.48 -36.78 22.28
CA ALA A 127 -41.28 -37.55 23.24
C ALA A 127 -40.61 -38.90 23.50
N HIS A 128 -40.59 -39.25 24.79
CA HIS A 128 -39.81 -40.30 25.43
C HIS A 128 -40.28 -41.74 25.16
N GLU A 129 -39.34 -42.64 25.50
CA GLU A 129 -39.50 -43.91 26.21
C GLU A 129 -39.53 -45.24 25.44
N ASP A 130 -38.60 -46.09 25.92
CA ASP A 130 -38.62 -47.55 26.05
C ASP A 130 -38.44 -48.45 24.83
N GLY A 131 -37.59 -49.46 25.04
CA GLY A 131 -37.89 -50.79 24.55
C GLY A 131 -36.77 -51.49 23.78
N HIS A 132 -35.99 -52.24 24.55
CA HIS A 132 -35.13 -53.35 24.15
C HIS A 132 -35.49 -54.14 22.88
N ALA A 133 -34.42 -54.74 22.36
CA ALA A 133 -34.28 -56.16 21.99
C ALA A 133 -34.44 -56.59 20.52
N HIS A 134 -33.36 -57.27 20.05
CA HIS A 134 -33.34 -58.54 19.28
C HIS A 134 -33.88 -58.48 17.84
N ASP A 135 -33.35 -59.13 16.81
CA ASP A 135 -32.27 -60.12 16.58
C ASP A 135 -32.31 -60.44 15.06
N HIS A 136 -31.34 -61.25 14.58
CA HIS A 136 -31.33 -62.05 13.35
C HIS A 136 -30.95 -61.36 12.02
N ASP A 137 -29.76 -61.67 11.49
CA ASP A 137 -29.44 -62.83 10.59
C ASP A 137 -29.96 -62.58 9.17
N GLU A 138 -29.30 -62.90 8.06
CA GLU A 138 -28.07 -63.62 7.72
C GLU A 138 -27.87 -63.34 6.21
N ALA A 139 -26.63 -63.25 5.71
CA ALA A 139 -26.18 -63.90 4.47
C ALA A 139 -24.80 -63.40 4.01
N ARG A 140 -23.79 -64.25 4.24
CA ARG A 140 -22.79 -64.82 3.29
C ARG A 140 -22.34 -63.94 2.09
N ALA A 141 -21.07 -63.89 1.67
CA ALA A 141 -19.87 -64.68 1.95
C ALA A 141 -18.65 -63.98 1.30
N GLY A 142 -17.44 -64.28 1.78
CA GLY A 142 -16.19 -63.95 1.07
C GLY A 142 -14.98 -63.95 2.00
N GLU A 143 -14.18 -65.01 1.90
CA GLU A 143 -13.05 -65.34 2.77
C GLU A 143 -11.80 -64.47 2.50
N ALA A 144 -11.00 -64.21 3.55
CA ALA A 144 -9.55 -64.43 3.56
C ALA A 144 -8.99 -64.12 4.96
N GLU A 145 -8.30 -65.10 5.51
CA GLU A 145 -7.62 -65.16 6.79
C GLU A 145 -6.52 -64.09 6.94
N HIS A 146 -6.25 -63.66 8.18
CA HIS A 146 -4.89 -63.66 8.74
C HIS A 146 -4.94 -63.44 10.26
N ASP A 147 -4.47 -64.46 10.98
CA ASP A 147 -4.07 -64.45 12.40
C ASP A 147 -3.10 -63.31 12.72
N HIS A 148 -3.18 -62.77 13.94
CA HIS A 148 -2.11 -62.90 14.95
C HIS A 148 -2.59 -62.39 16.31
N ASP A 149 -2.73 -63.34 17.25
CA ASP A 149 -2.63 -63.15 18.68
C ASP A 149 -1.40 -62.31 19.06
N HIS A 150 -1.51 -61.48 20.10
CA HIS A 150 -0.67 -61.60 21.31
C HIS A 150 -1.22 -60.73 22.45
N ASP A 151 -1.85 -61.45 23.37
CA ASP A 151 -1.98 -61.24 24.81
C ASP A 151 -0.73 -60.61 25.47
N HIS A 152 -0.97 -59.70 26.43
CA HIS A 152 -0.25 -59.39 27.69
C HIS A 152 -0.87 -58.06 28.20
N GLY A 153 -1.52 -57.94 29.36
CA GLY A 153 -1.28 -58.60 30.64
C GLY A 153 -0.79 -57.54 31.64
N ASP A 154 -1.64 -57.27 32.65
CA ASP A 154 -1.38 -56.62 33.95
C ASP A 154 -1.15 -55.08 33.97
N GLU A 155 -2.10 -54.30 34.48
CA GLU A 155 -2.35 -53.99 35.91
C GLU A 155 -1.14 -53.33 36.60
N HIS A 156 -1.31 -52.07 37.05
CA HIS A 156 -0.98 -51.60 38.39
C HIS A 156 -1.48 -50.15 38.58
N GLY A 157 -2.44 -49.98 39.49
CA GLY A 157 -2.87 -48.67 39.97
C GLY A 157 -1.96 -48.15 41.08
N HIS A 158 -2.00 -46.83 41.30
CA HIS A 158 -1.74 -46.20 42.59
C HIS A 158 -2.51 -44.88 42.69
N ASP A 159 -3.45 -44.85 43.64
CA ASP A 159 -3.98 -43.64 44.29
C ASP A 159 -2.84 -42.80 44.88
N HIS A 160 -3.04 -41.48 44.96
CA HIS A 160 -2.81 -40.70 46.18
C HIS A 160 -3.51 -39.34 46.11
N ASP A 161 -4.59 -39.24 46.87
CA ASP A 161 -5.19 -38.02 47.41
C ASP A 161 -4.24 -37.36 48.41
N HIS A 162 -4.07 -36.03 48.33
CA HIS A 162 -3.89 -35.13 49.46
C HIS A 162 -4.15 -33.68 49.02
N GLY A 163 -5.22 -33.11 49.55
CA GLY A 163 -5.43 -31.67 49.54
C GLY A 163 -4.44 -30.93 50.43
N ASP A 164 -4.16 -29.67 50.09
CA ASP A 164 -4.28 -28.60 51.08
C ASP A 164 -4.43 -27.22 50.42
N THR A 165 -5.11 -26.39 51.18
CA THR A 165 -5.52 -25.00 51.00
C THR A 165 -4.41 -24.01 50.66
N HIS A 166 -4.69 -22.99 49.83
CA HIS A 166 -4.16 -21.62 49.99
C HIS A 166 -5.04 -20.59 49.26
N ASP A 167 -5.64 -19.72 50.07
CA ASP A 167 -6.15 -18.38 49.73
C ASP A 167 -4.97 -17.43 49.55
N HIS A 168 -4.99 -16.58 48.52
CA HIS A 168 -4.74 -15.14 48.60
C HIS A 168 -5.02 -14.49 47.22
N GLY A 169 -5.80 -13.42 47.27
CA GLY A 169 -6.32 -12.73 46.09
C GLY A 169 -5.29 -11.93 45.30
N ASP A 170 -5.66 -11.68 44.04
CA ASP A 170 -5.09 -10.62 43.23
C ASP A 170 -6.18 -9.94 42.40
N ASP A 171 -6.32 -8.66 42.70
CA ASP A 171 -6.56 -7.51 41.83
C ASP A 171 -7.20 -7.76 40.44
N HIS A 172 -8.46 -7.36 40.32
CA HIS A 172 -9.15 -7.20 39.04
C HIS A 172 -8.86 -5.81 38.47
N GLY A 173 -7.94 -5.75 37.50
CA GLY A 173 -7.58 -4.51 36.81
C GLY A 173 -6.99 -4.72 35.42
N HIS A 174 -7.57 -5.60 34.61
CA HIS A 174 -7.25 -5.66 33.18
C HIS A 174 -8.15 -4.69 32.41
N GLU A 175 -7.68 -3.44 32.28
CA GLU A 175 -8.08 -2.58 31.17
C GLU A 175 -7.66 -3.28 29.88
N HIS A 176 -8.63 -3.89 29.20
CA HIS A 176 -8.49 -4.27 27.81
C HIS A 176 -8.47 -2.99 26.98
N GLY A 177 -7.28 -2.45 26.77
CA GLY A 177 -7.02 -1.56 25.65
C GLY A 177 -7.33 -2.31 24.36
N HIS A 178 -8.52 -2.08 23.83
CA HIS A 178 -8.91 -2.57 22.51
C HIS A 178 -8.04 -1.84 21.48
N GLU A 179 -6.89 -2.42 21.15
CA GLU A 179 -6.26 -2.19 19.86
C GLU A 179 -7.21 -2.73 18.79
N GLU A 180 -8.04 -1.83 18.25
CA GLU A 180 -8.81 -2.01 17.02
C GLU A 180 -7.84 -2.09 15.84
N GLY A 181 -7.13 -3.22 15.77
CA GLY A 181 -6.06 -3.49 14.82
C GLY A 181 -6.47 -4.40 13.68
N HIS A 182 -7.73 -4.47 13.26
CA HIS A 182 -8.13 -5.27 12.09
C HIS A 182 -9.26 -4.63 11.28
N ALA A 183 -8.93 -3.57 10.52
CA ALA A 183 -9.78 -3.08 9.44
C ALA A 183 -9.09 -3.26 8.08
N HIS A 184 -8.95 -4.51 7.64
CA HIS A 184 -8.69 -4.79 6.23
C HIS A 184 -9.97 -4.50 5.43
N GLY A 185 -10.17 -3.23 5.04
CA GLY A 185 -11.26 -2.82 4.15
C GLY A 185 -11.79 -1.38 4.31
N ALA A 186 -11.42 -0.64 5.36
CA ALA A 186 -11.97 0.70 5.65
C ALA A 186 -10.94 1.84 5.55
N GLY A 187 -9.95 1.71 4.66
CA GLY A 187 -8.91 2.72 4.46
C GLY A 187 -8.98 3.41 3.10
N THR A 188 -8.41 4.61 3.03
CA THR A 188 -8.25 5.39 1.79
C THR A 188 -6.95 4.98 1.08
N ASP A 189 -7.03 4.68 -0.21
CA ASP A 189 -5.88 4.44 -1.08
C ASP A 189 -4.94 5.68 -1.06
N PRO A 190 -3.71 5.53 -0.55
CA PRO A 190 -2.80 6.64 -0.36
C PRO A 190 -2.12 7.14 -1.64
N HIS A 191 -2.23 6.44 -2.77
CA HIS A 191 -1.44 6.71 -3.97
C HIS A 191 -1.92 7.93 -4.79
N ILE A 192 -2.43 8.96 -4.09
CA ILE A 192 -3.08 10.16 -4.64
C ILE A 192 -2.18 10.97 -5.57
N TRP A 193 -0.85 10.85 -5.45
CA TRP A 193 0.10 11.61 -6.28
C TRP A 193 0.11 11.15 -7.72
N LEU A 194 -0.42 9.96 -8.00
CA LEU A 194 -0.52 9.42 -9.35
C LEU A 194 -1.68 10.04 -10.14
N ASP A 195 -2.56 10.83 -9.52
CA ASP A 195 -3.54 11.68 -10.21
C ASP A 195 -2.94 13.08 -10.47
N PRO A 196 -2.73 13.50 -11.74
CA PRO A 196 -2.30 14.84 -12.10
C PRO A 196 -3.18 15.95 -11.49
N GLU A 197 -4.49 15.73 -11.34
CA GLU A 197 -5.38 16.72 -10.75
C GLU A 197 -5.12 16.91 -9.26
N ASN A 198 -4.93 15.80 -8.53
CA ASN A 198 -4.53 15.87 -7.14
C ASN A 198 -3.18 16.56 -7.01
N ALA A 199 -2.22 16.27 -7.89
CA ALA A 199 -0.94 16.96 -7.88
C ALA A 199 -1.06 18.48 -8.08
N ARG A 200 -1.99 18.95 -8.91
CA ARG A 200 -2.24 20.40 -9.05
C ARG A 200 -2.77 21.03 -7.76
N LEU A 201 -3.62 20.32 -7.02
CA LEU A 201 -4.14 20.77 -5.72
C LEU A 201 -3.06 20.71 -4.62
N MET A 202 -2.25 19.64 -4.61
CA MET A 202 -1.11 19.51 -3.69
C MET A 202 -0.09 20.63 -3.91
N LEU A 203 0.17 21.05 -5.15
CA LEU A 203 1.05 22.20 -5.44
C LEU A 203 0.52 23.50 -4.82
N ASP A 204 -0.79 23.73 -4.83
CA ASP A 204 -1.41 24.90 -4.20
C ASP A 204 -1.26 24.84 -2.66
N ALA A 205 -1.55 23.67 -2.06
CA ALA A 205 -1.42 23.47 -0.62
C ALA A 205 0.03 23.64 -0.14
N ILE A 206 0.99 23.10 -0.88
CA ILE A 206 2.43 23.24 -0.60
C ILE A 206 2.84 24.72 -0.67
N ALA A 207 2.42 25.45 -1.71
CA ALA A 207 2.76 26.87 -1.87
C ALA A 207 2.16 27.74 -0.77
N ALA A 208 0.90 27.48 -0.39
CA ALA A 208 0.24 28.17 0.71
C ALA A 208 1.01 27.93 2.03
N ARG A 209 1.35 26.68 2.33
CA ARG A 209 2.05 26.36 3.58
C ARG A 209 3.47 26.92 3.63
N LEU A 210 4.20 26.88 2.50
CA LEU A 210 5.52 27.50 2.40
C LEU A 210 5.45 29.03 2.53
N ALA A 211 4.42 29.69 2.00
CA ALA A 211 4.23 31.12 2.14
C ALA A 211 3.91 31.56 3.58
N GLU A 212 3.28 30.70 4.39
CA GLU A 212 3.04 30.96 5.81
C GLU A 212 4.33 30.92 6.64
N ILE A 213 5.21 29.95 6.37
CA ILE A 213 6.47 29.77 7.12
C ILE A 213 7.60 30.68 6.61
N ASP A 214 7.58 31.03 5.32
CA ASP A 214 8.56 31.93 4.68
C ASP A 214 7.85 33.00 3.84
N PRO A 215 7.27 34.04 4.49
CA PRO A 215 6.53 35.10 3.81
C PRO A 215 7.37 35.92 2.83
N ALA A 216 8.70 35.95 3.01
CA ALA A 216 9.59 36.71 2.15
C ALA A 216 9.66 36.12 0.72
N ASN A 217 9.46 34.80 0.58
CA ASN A 217 9.44 34.11 -0.71
C ASN A 217 8.03 33.69 -1.16
N ALA A 218 6.96 34.11 -0.47
CA ALA A 218 5.57 33.75 -0.78
C ALA A 218 5.18 33.94 -2.27
N ALA A 219 5.59 35.06 -2.87
CA ALA A 219 5.32 35.32 -4.28
C ALA A 219 6.08 34.37 -5.24
N VAL A 220 7.29 33.93 -4.84
CA VAL A 220 8.08 32.96 -5.59
C VAL A 220 7.41 31.59 -5.53
N TYR A 221 6.98 31.14 -4.35
CA TYR A 221 6.26 29.86 -4.18
C TYR A 221 4.97 29.83 -5.01
N ALA A 222 4.16 30.89 -4.96
CA ALA A 222 2.94 30.97 -5.75
C ALA A 222 3.20 30.95 -7.27
N GLY A 223 4.23 31.69 -7.74
CA GLY A 223 4.63 31.69 -9.14
C GLY A 223 5.13 30.33 -9.63
N ASN A 224 5.97 29.68 -8.82
CA ASN A 224 6.51 28.35 -9.09
C ASN A 224 5.42 27.29 -9.13
N ALA A 225 4.48 27.30 -8.17
CA ALA A 225 3.33 26.41 -8.16
C ALA A 225 2.44 26.60 -9.40
N GLY A 226 2.16 27.85 -9.79
CA GLY A 226 1.42 28.15 -11.02
C GLY A 226 2.10 27.58 -12.27
N ALA A 227 3.43 27.75 -12.38
CA ALA A 227 4.21 27.19 -13.49
C ALA A 227 4.22 25.65 -13.46
N ALA A 228 4.39 25.04 -12.29
CA ALA A 228 4.36 23.59 -12.13
C ALA A 228 3.00 23.00 -12.50
N LYS A 229 1.90 23.63 -12.07
CA LYS A 229 0.53 23.23 -12.45
C LYS A 229 0.31 23.26 -13.96
N ALA A 230 0.80 24.30 -14.63
CA ALA A 230 0.73 24.38 -16.10
C ALA A 230 1.52 23.24 -16.78
N ARG A 231 2.70 22.87 -16.25
CA ARG A 231 3.46 21.70 -16.72
C ARG A 231 2.70 20.39 -16.49
N VAL A 232 2.04 20.24 -15.34
CA VAL A 232 1.22 19.05 -15.04
C VAL A 232 0.03 18.92 -15.99
N SER A 233 -0.70 20.01 -16.27
CA SER A 233 -1.81 19.99 -17.25
C SER A 233 -1.35 19.67 -18.66
N ALA A 234 -0.19 20.18 -19.08
CA ALA A 234 0.39 19.85 -20.37
C ALA A 234 0.77 18.36 -20.45
N LEU A 235 1.33 17.82 -19.37
CA LEU A 235 1.72 16.41 -19.27
C LEU A 235 0.50 15.49 -19.27
N GLU A 236 -0.58 15.83 -18.56
CA GLU A 236 -1.85 15.07 -18.61
C GLU A 236 -2.37 14.98 -20.06
N THR A 237 -2.33 16.10 -20.80
CA THR A 237 -2.74 16.12 -22.22
C THR A 237 -1.82 15.26 -23.09
N GLU A 238 -0.51 15.29 -22.84
CA GLU A 238 0.49 14.47 -23.52
C GLU A 238 0.21 12.98 -23.30
N LEU A 239 0.13 12.54 -22.04
CA LEU A 239 -0.09 11.16 -21.65
C LEU A 239 -1.44 10.61 -22.14
N THR A 240 -2.50 11.44 -22.12
CA THR A 240 -3.80 11.06 -22.67
C THR A 240 -3.70 10.69 -24.15
N ARG A 241 -2.92 11.43 -24.95
CA ARG A 241 -2.73 11.12 -26.37
C ARG A 241 -1.87 9.88 -26.59
N GLU A 242 -0.84 9.67 -25.77
CA GLU A 242 0.12 8.59 -25.94
C GLU A 242 -0.43 7.23 -25.49
N ILE A 243 -1.19 7.22 -24.41
CA ILE A 243 -1.70 6.01 -23.77
C ILE A 243 -3.12 5.67 -24.24
N GLY A 244 -3.92 6.69 -24.57
CA GLY A 244 -5.34 6.54 -24.97
C GLY A 244 -5.63 5.45 -26.02
N PRO A 245 -4.79 5.25 -27.07
CA PRO A 245 -4.98 4.17 -28.03
C PRO A 245 -4.96 2.74 -27.44
N PHE A 246 -4.53 2.57 -26.18
CA PHE A 246 -4.39 1.29 -25.51
C PHE A 246 -5.36 1.09 -24.34
N ALA A 247 -6.34 1.98 -24.15
CA ALA A 247 -7.30 1.95 -23.04
C ALA A 247 -7.99 0.58 -22.85
N GLU A 248 -8.36 -0.08 -23.96
CA GLU A 248 -9.05 -1.37 -23.97
C GLU A 248 -8.12 -2.58 -23.75
N ARG A 249 -6.80 -2.39 -23.73
CA ARG A 249 -5.83 -3.49 -23.53
C ARG A 249 -5.67 -3.75 -22.04
N GLY A 250 -6.30 -4.81 -21.56
CA GLY A 250 -6.19 -5.25 -20.18
C GLY A 250 -4.76 -5.62 -19.78
N TYR A 251 -4.38 -5.28 -18.55
CA TYR A 251 -3.10 -5.64 -17.95
C TYR A 251 -3.26 -5.95 -16.46
N VAL A 252 -2.24 -6.58 -15.87
CA VAL A 252 -2.16 -6.87 -14.43
C VAL A 252 -0.98 -6.12 -13.84
N VAL A 253 -1.13 -5.57 -12.63
CA VAL A 253 -0.05 -4.89 -11.89
C VAL A 253 0.44 -5.73 -10.72
N PHE A 254 1.64 -5.43 -10.21
CA PHE A 254 2.15 -6.16 -9.06
C PHE A 254 1.40 -5.80 -7.78
N HIS A 255 1.33 -4.53 -7.41
CA HIS A 255 0.47 -4.07 -6.30
C HIS A 255 -0.50 -2.99 -6.77
N ASP A 256 -1.59 -2.83 -6.02
CA ASP A 256 -2.70 -1.95 -6.37
C ASP A 256 -2.41 -0.47 -6.01
N ALA A 257 -1.39 0.13 -6.63
CA ALA A 257 -1.06 1.55 -6.46
C ALA A 257 -1.70 2.47 -7.51
N TYR A 258 -2.06 1.94 -8.67
CA TYR A 258 -2.13 2.77 -9.88
C TYR A 258 -3.50 3.38 -10.13
N ARG A 259 -4.52 3.03 -9.35
CA ARG A 259 -5.94 3.34 -9.64
C ARG A 259 -6.21 4.81 -9.98
N TYR A 260 -5.50 5.72 -9.33
CA TYR A 260 -5.59 7.16 -9.61
C TYR A 260 -5.14 7.51 -11.03
N PHE A 261 -3.99 6.98 -11.44
CA PHE A 261 -3.46 7.08 -12.80
C PHE A 261 -4.39 6.38 -13.81
N GLU A 262 -4.86 5.19 -13.46
CA GLU A 262 -5.69 4.36 -14.34
C GLU A 262 -7.01 5.04 -14.66
N ARG A 263 -7.71 5.55 -13.63
CA ARG A 263 -8.94 6.31 -13.78
C ARG A 263 -8.71 7.59 -14.59
N ARG A 264 -7.61 8.29 -14.37
CA ARG A 264 -7.27 9.54 -15.08
C ARG A 264 -7.13 9.31 -16.58
N PHE A 265 -6.44 8.24 -16.98
CA PHE A 265 -6.09 7.97 -18.37
C PHE A 265 -6.98 6.91 -19.05
N GLY A 266 -8.03 6.45 -18.37
CA GLY A 266 -8.99 5.49 -18.92
C GLY A 266 -8.38 4.11 -19.17
N LEU A 267 -7.43 3.70 -18.34
CA LEU A 267 -6.77 2.40 -18.45
C LEU A 267 -7.59 1.31 -17.76
N HIS A 268 -7.62 0.11 -18.37
CA HIS A 268 -8.37 -1.03 -17.87
C HIS A 268 -7.45 -2.04 -17.14
N SER A 269 -7.33 -1.88 -15.83
CA SER A 269 -6.65 -2.86 -14.97
C SER A 269 -7.50 -4.09 -14.76
N LEU A 270 -6.91 -5.27 -14.93
CA LEU A 270 -7.53 -6.57 -14.68
C LEU A 270 -7.32 -7.03 -13.23
N GLY A 271 -6.53 -6.31 -12.45
CA GLY A 271 -6.27 -6.57 -11.04
C GLY A 271 -4.79 -6.49 -10.66
N ALA A 272 -4.52 -6.76 -9.37
CA ALA A 272 -3.18 -6.75 -8.78
C ALA A 272 -2.75 -8.11 -8.23
N ILE A 273 -1.44 -8.40 -8.32
CA ILE A 273 -0.81 -9.63 -7.82
C ILE A 273 -0.85 -9.70 -6.28
N ALA A 274 -0.36 -8.66 -5.63
CA ALA A 274 -0.27 -8.48 -4.20
C ALA A 274 -1.18 -7.33 -3.75
N ILE A 275 -1.91 -7.55 -2.66
CA ILE A 275 -2.67 -6.49 -1.98
C ILE A 275 -1.73 -5.73 -1.04
N ASP A 276 -0.92 -6.48 -0.29
CA ASP A 276 0.18 -5.94 0.51
C ASP A 276 1.51 -6.26 -0.20
N PRO A 277 2.26 -5.23 -0.63
CA PRO A 277 3.55 -5.43 -1.29
C PRO A 277 4.62 -6.07 -0.39
N GLU A 278 4.47 -6.01 0.93
CA GLU A 278 5.54 -6.39 1.88
C GLU A 278 5.49 -7.87 2.25
N ILE A 279 4.37 -8.52 1.95
CA ILE A 279 4.17 -9.95 2.19
C ILE A 279 4.32 -10.67 0.84
N PRO A 280 5.40 -11.45 0.64
CA PRO A 280 5.54 -12.24 -0.57
C PRO A 280 4.32 -13.16 -0.79
N PRO A 281 3.79 -13.25 -2.02
CA PRO A 281 2.66 -14.13 -2.28
C PRO A 281 3.05 -15.60 -2.08
N GLY A 282 2.23 -16.35 -1.32
CA GLY A 282 2.39 -17.79 -1.18
C GLY A 282 2.14 -18.56 -2.50
N ALA A 283 2.49 -19.85 -2.52
CA ALA A 283 2.38 -20.70 -3.70
C ALA A 283 0.95 -20.76 -4.29
N GLU A 284 -0.07 -20.84 -3.44
CA GLU A 284 -1.48 -20.83 -3.85
C GLU A 284 -1.85 -19.53 -4.57
N ARG A 285 -1.36 -18.39 -4.07
CA ARG A 285 -1.57 -17.09 -4.70
C ARG A 285 -0.89 -17.03 -6.06
N ILE A 286 0.35 -17.52 -6.19
CA ILE A 286 1.05 -17.60 -7.49
C ILE A 286 0.25 -18.45 -8.49
N VAL A 287 -0.33 -19.58 -8.07
CA VAL A 287 -1.20 -20.42 -8.91
C VAL A 287 -2.46 -19.67 -9.34
N ALA A 288 -3.13 -18.98 -8.41
CA ALA A 288 -4.31 -18.17 -8.71
C ALA A 288 -3.99 -17.03 -9.70
N LEU A 289 -2.80 -16.42 -9.59
CA LEU A 289 -2.35 -15.37 -10.49
C LEU A 289 -2.02 -15.89 -11.89
N ARG A 290 -1.33 -17.04 -11.99
CA ARG A 290 -1.11 -17.71 -13.28
C ARG A 290 -2.44 -18.03 -13.97
N ARG A 291 -3.44 -18.50 -13.21
CA ARG A 291 -4.78 -18.74 -13.72
C ARG A 291 -5.43 -17.43 -14.19
N SER A 292 -5.44 -16.40 -13.37
CA SER A 292 -6.02 -15.09 -13.68
C SER A 292 -5.40 -14.46 -14.94
N VAL A 293 -4.08 -14.47 -15.09
CA VAL A 293 -3.39 -13.92 -16.29
C VAL A 293 -3.74 -14.74 -17.55
N ARG A 294 -3.89 -16.06 -17.44
CA ARG A 294 -4.31 -16.92 -18.57
C ARG A 294 -5.76 -16.70 -18.96
N GLU A 295 -6.66 -16.59 -17.99
CA GLU A 295 -8.11 -16.46 -18.21
C GLU A 295 -8.49 -15.06 -18.66
N SER A 296 -7.82 -14.02 -18.14
CA SER A 296 -8.09 -12.62 -18.48
C SER A 296 -7.54 -12.18 -19.83
N GLY A 297 -6.60 -12.94 -20.41
CA GLY A 297 -5.98 -12.57 -21.68
C GLY A 297 -5.15 -11.28 -21.60
N ALA A 298 -4.59 -10.98 -20.41
CA ALA A 298 -3.82 -9.76 -20.17
C ALA A 298 -2.70 -9.56 -21.20
N ALA A 299 -2.65 -8.37 -21.80
CA ALA A 299 -1.59 -8.01 -22.75
C ALA A 299 -0.25 -7.83 -22.05
N CYS A 300 -0.28 -7.35 -20.81
CA CYS A 300 0.88 -7.01 -20.00
C CYS A 300 0.71 -7.43 -18.54
N VAL A 301 1.84 -7.79 -17.92
CA VAL A 301 2.00 -7.87 -16.47
C VAL A 301 3.12 -6.91 -16.07
N PHE A 302 2.79 -5.95 -15.23
CA PHE A 302 3.72 -4.93 -14.74
C PHE A 302 4.29 -5.34 -13.39
N MET A 303 5.62 -5.36 -13.31
CA MET A 303 6.37 -5.48 -12.05
C MET A 303 6.80 -4.11 -11.55
N GLU A 304 7.40 -4.07 -10.36
CA GLU A 304 8.01 -2.86 -9.83
C GLU A 304 9.46 -3.10 -9.41
N PRO A 305 10.33 -2.07 -9.44
CA PRO A 305 11.72 -2.21 -9.04
C PRO A 305 11.95 -2.75 -7.63
N GLN A 306 10.97 -2.58 -6.74
CA GLN A 306 11.03 -2.94 -5.33
C GLN A 306 10.83 -4.45 -5.10
N PHE A 307 10.33 -5.20 -6.09
CA PHE A 307 9.95 -6.62 -5.93
C PHE A 307 10.80 -7.57 -6.77
N ASP A 308 10.82 -8.84 -6.36
CA ASP A 308 11.57 -9.88 -7.06
C ASP A 308 11.00 -10.15 -8.47
N PRO A 309 11.78 -9.95 -9.55
CA PRO A 309 11.34 -10.20 -10.92
C PRO A 309 10.92 -11.65 -11.17
N ALA A 310 11.43 -12.62 -10.41
CA ALA A 310 11.17 -14.05 -10.62
C ALA A 310 9.69 -14.42 -10.45
N ILE A 311 8.95 -13.67 -9.61
CA ILE A 311 7.51 -13.88 -9.42
C ILE A 311 6.77 -13.58 -10.73
N VAL A 312 7.08 -12.47 -11.39
CA VAL A 312 6.41 -12.09 -12.63
C VAL A 312 6.78 -13.03 -13.77
N ASP A 313 8.04 -13.46 -13.86
CA ASP A 313 8.46 -14.46 -14.85
C ASP A 313 7.70 -15.78 -14.69
N THR A 314 7.47 -16.20 -13.44
CA THR A 314 6.67 -17.39 -13.13
C THR A 314 5.19 -17.18 -13.48
N VAL A 315 4.64 -15.98 -13.27
CA VAL A 315 3.23 -15.68 -13.54
C VAL A 315 2.93 -15.65 -15.05
N ILE A 316 3.83 -15.10 -15.86
CA ILE A 316 3.64 -14.98 -17.31
C ILE A 316 4.04 -16.24 -18.09
N GLU A 317 4.70 -17.20 -17.46
CA GLU A 317 5.19 -18.42 -18.11
C GLU A 317 4.06 -19.25 -18.76
N GLY A 318 4.20 -19.46 -20.07
CA GLY A 318 3.22 -20.16 -20.91
C GLY A 318 2.02 -19.29 -21.28
N THR A 319 2.10 -17.98 -21.10
CA THR A 319 1.10 -17.00 -21.53
C THR A 319 1.64 -16.13 -22.68
N GLY A 320 0.75 -15.38 -23.35
CA GLY A 320 1.14 -14.36 -24.33
C GLY A 320 1.42 -12.98 -23.73
N ALA A 321 1.37 -12.84 -22.40
CA ALA A 321 1.52 -11.57 -21.73
C ALA A 321 2.98 -11.08 -21.77
N ARG A 322 3.17 -9.78 -22.00
CA ARG A 322 4.49 -9.14 -21.94
C ARG A 322 4.80 -8.63 -20.54
N LYS A 323 6.08 -8.49 -20.23
CA LYS A 323 6.54 -7.89 -18.97
C LYS A 323 6.80 -6.40 -19.16
N GLY A 324 6.26 -5.57 -18.26
CA GLY A 324 6.57 -4.14 -18.14
C GLY A 324 7.02 -3.80 -16.72
N VAL A 325 7.52 -2.58 -16.51
CA VAL A 325 7.93 -2.08 -15.18
C VAL A 325 7.20 -0.78 -14.88
N LEU A 326 6.47 -0.72 -13.78
CA LEU A 326 5.91 0.51 -13.23
C LEU A 326 6.64 0.84 -11.93
N ASP A 327 7.04 2.10 -11.78
CA ASP A 327 7.73 2.58 -10.58
C ASP A 327 6.98 3.81 -10.06
N PRO A 328 6.04 3.62 -9.11
CA PRO A 328 5.16 4.70 -8.63
C PRO A 328 5.93 5.72 -7.78
N LEU A 329 7.14 5.39 -7.36
CA LEU A 329 8.02 6.25 -6.56
C LEU A 329 9.13 6.90 -7.37
N GLY A 330 9.35 6.47 -8.62
CA GLY A 330 10.46 6.96 -9.45
C GLY A 330 11.81 6.74 -8.78
N SER A 331 12.01 5.57 -8.19
CA SER A 331 13.21 5.16 -7.43
C SER A 331 14.52 5.47 -8.18
N THR A 332 14.54 5.25 -9.49
CA THR A 332 15.71 5.46 -10.37
C THR A 332 15.83 6.85 -10.97
N LEU A 333 14.81 7.70 -10.82
CA LEU A 333 14.78 9.05 -11.39
C LEU A 333 15.59 10.01 -10.52
N ALA A 334 16.38 10.87 -11.17
CA ALA A 334 17.05 11.98 -10.50
C ALA A 334 16.02 12.94 -9.89
N GLU A 335 16.30 13.48 -8.71
CA GLU A 335 15.44 14.43 -7.99
C GLU A 335 15.41 15.83 -8.65
N GLY A 336 14.55 16.71 -8.11
CA GLY A 336 14.51 18.12 -8.48
C GLY A 336 13.15 18.62 -9.00
N PRO A 337 13.06 19.89 -9.44
CA PRO A 337 11.80 20.58 -9.77
C PRO A 337 10.98 19.96 -10.91
N ASP A 338 11.61 19.13 -11.74
CA ASP A 338 10.96 18.41 -12.86
C ASP A 338 10.76 16.91 -12.58
N PHE A 339 11.01 16.46 -11.34
CA PHE A 339 10.89 15.05 -10.95
C PHE A 339 9.50 14.50 -11.24
N TYR A 340 8.45 15.23 -10.86
CA TYR A 340 7.07 14.78 -11.02
C TYR A 340 6.72 14.55 -12.51
N GLN A 341 7.20 15.42 -13.39
CA GLN A 341 6.98 15.26 -14.83
C GLN A 341 7.71 14.04 -15.38
N ARG A 342 8.96 13.79 -14.94
CA ARG A 342 9.70 12.59 -15.31
C ARG A 342 9.02 11.31 -14.81
N LEU A 343 8.48 11.34 -13.59
CA LEU A 343 7.76 10.22 -12.99
C LEU A 343 6.56 9.80 -13.84
N LEU A 344 5.62 10.72 -14.08
CA LEU A 344 4.42 10.38 -14.84
C LEU A 344 4.74 10.01 -16.29
N ARG A 345 5.73 10.68 -16.91
CA ARG A 345 6.18 10.33 -18.27
C ARG A 345 6.77 8.93 -18.33
N ALA A 346 7.63 8.56 -17.37
CA ALA A 346 8.22 7.21 -17.32
C ALA A 346 7.15 6.12 -17.16
N MET A 347 6.11 6.35 -16.34
CA MET A 347 4.98 5.42 -16.23
C MET A 347 4.19 5.33 -17.54
N GLY A 348 3.88 6.47 -18.16
CA GLY A 348 3.19 6.50 -19.45
C GLY A 348 3.95 5.79 -20.56
N ASP A 349 5.26 5.99 -20.63
CA ASP A 349 6.15 5.30 -21.55
C ASP A 349 6.17 3.79 -21.32
N SER A 350 6.13 3.33 -20.06
CA SER A 350 6.06 1.92 -19.73
C SER A 350 4.74 1.29 -20.19
N PHE A 351 3.61 1.97 -19.91
CA PHE A 351 2.30 1.56 -20.43
C PHE A 351 2.30 1.49 -21.95
N ARG A 352 2.72 2.55 -22.64
CA ARG A 352 2.79 2.62 -24.10
C ARG A 352 3.66 1.50 -24.67
N THR A 353 4.85 1.29 -24.13
CA THR A 353 5.82 0.29 -24.61
C THR A 353 5.27 -1.12 -24.45
N CYS A 354 4.76 -1.47 -23.27
CA CYS A 354 4.25 -2.81 -23.04
C CYS A 354 2.94 -3.04 -23.82
N LEU A 355 1.99 -2.11 -23.75
CA LEU A 355 0.66 -2.29 -24.31
C LEU A 355 0.65 -2.23 -25.84
N SER A 356 1.56 -1.49 -26.49
CA SER A 356 1.65 -1.46 -27.96
C SER A 356 2.07 -2.80 -28.58
N GLY A 357 2.91 -3.58 -27.89
CA GLY A 357 3.50 -4.81 -28.43
C GLY A 357 4.94 -4.66 -28.92
N GLY A 358 5.56 -3.50 -28.69
CA GLY A 358 6.85 -3.14 -29.29
C GLY A 358 6.69 -2.27 -30.52
#